data_AF-A0A2H0MPP4-F1
#
_entry.id   AF-A0A2H0MPP4-F1
#
_cell.length_a   1.000
_cell.length_b   1.000
_cell.length_c   1.000
_cell.angle_alpha   90.00
_cell.angle_beta   90.00
_cell.angle_gamma   90.00
#
_symmetry.space_group_name_H-M   'P 1'
#
loop_
_entity.id
_entity.type
_entity.pdbx_description
1 polymer ?
#
loop_
_entity_poly.entity_id
_entity_poly.type
_entity_poly.pdbx_seq_one_letter_code
_entity_poly.pdbx_strand_id
1 'polypeptide(L)'
;MTKLETKKEELQERLEKNLQEIQGKELEEKTIQIRDRVLEKIQQKEKSGLQVCIALWDPVCGKDGKTYSNNCFANLAGVEVDYQGECK
;
A
#
# COMPACT_ATOMS: atom_id res chain seq x y z
N MET A 1 -34.85 -21.68 -36.98
CA MET A 1 -34.20 -20.39 -36.73
C MET A 1 -34.32 -19.54 -37.99
N THR A 2 -35.03 -18.42 -37.92
CA THR A 2 -35.19 -17.47 -39.02
C THR A 2 -33.95 -16.58 -39.14
N LYS A 3 -33.70 -16.00 -40.33
CA LYS A 3 -32.60 -15.03 -40.55
C LYS A 3 -32.68 -13.82 -39.60
N LEU A 4 -33.87 -13.51 -39.12
CA LEU A 4 -34.12 -12.41 -38.19
C LEU A 4 -33.70 -12.78 -36.77
N GLU A 5 -33.96 -14.01 -36.34
CA GLU A 5 -33.55 -14.54 -35.03
C GLU A 5 -32.02 -14.60 -34.90
N THR A 6 -31.33 -15.06 -35.95
CA THR A 6 -29.85 -15.10 -35.98
C THR A 6 -29.25 -13.71 -35.89
N LYS A 7 -29.78 -12.75 -36.64
CA LYS A 7 -29.31 -11.36 -36.59
C LYS A 7 -29.59 -10.69 -35.24
N LYS A 8 -30.66 -11.08 -34.56
CA LYS A 8 -30.99 -10.62 -33.21
C LYS A 8 -29.97 -11.15 -32.20
N GLU A 9 -29.61 -12.42 -32.28
CA GLU A 9 -28.58 -13.04 -31.42
C GLU A 9 -27.21 -12.41 -31.64
N GLU A 10 -26.79 -12.19 -32.89
CA GLU A 10 -25.52 -11.51 -33.21
C GLU A 10 -25.47 -10.06 -32.67
N LEU A 11 -26.59 -9.33 -32.78
CA LEU A 11 -26.67 -7.97 -32.25
C LEU A 11 -26.66 -7.96 -30.71
N GLN A 12 -27.28 -8.96 -30.09
CA GLN A 12 -27.33 -9.10 -28.65
C GLN A 12 -25.95 -9.44 -28.08
N GLU A 13 -25.22 -10.36 -28.71
CA GLU A 13 -23.84 -10.71 -28.33
C GLU A 13 -22.89 -9.51 -28.48
N ARG A 14 -23.03 -8.73 -29.56
CA ARG A 14 -22.25 -7.49 -29.75
C ARG A 14 -22.59 -6.42 -28.71
N LEU A 15 -23.87 -6.30 -28.34
CA LEU A 15 -24.30 -5.36 -27.31
C LEU A 15 -23.73 -5.77 -25.94
N GLU A 16 -23.81 -7.05 -25.59
CA GLU A 16 -23.27 -7.58 -24.33
C GLU A 16 -21.75 -7.41 -24.25
N LYS A 17 -21.03 -7.67 -25.34
CA LYS A 17 -19.59 -7.42 -25.41
C LYS A 17 -19.23 -5.94 -25.22
N ASN A 18 -19.92 -5.05 -25.90
CA ASN A 18 -19.70 -3.60 -25.75
C ASN A 18 -20.05 -3.13 -24.33
N LEU A 19 -21.11 -3.68 -23.72
CA LEU A 19 -21.51 -3.35 -22.35
C LEU A 19 -20.43 -3.79 -21.34
N GLN A 20 -19.87 -4.99 -21.51
CA GLN A 20 -18.76 -5.50 -20.70
C GLN A 20 -17.49 -4.67 -20.87
N GLU A 21 -17.19 -4.20 -22.08
CA GLU A 21 -16.06 -3.30 -22.34
C GLU A 21 -16.24 -1.92 -21.66
N ILE A 22 -17.47 -1.38 -21.62
CA ILE A 22 -17.80 -0.11 -20.95
C ILE A 22 -17.80 -0.26 -19.42
N GLN A 23 -18.30 -1.37 -18.89
CA GLN A 23 -18.41 -1.62 -17.45
C GLN A 23 -17.09 -2.16 -16.83
N GLY A 24 -16.16 -2.63 -17.67
CA GLY A 24 -15.05 -3.48 -17.26
C GLY A 24 -13.96 -2.85 -16.40
N LYS A 25 -13.18 -1.87 -16.89
CA LYS A 25 -11.80 -1.74 -16.36
C LYS A 25 -11.13 -0.38 -16.45
N GLU A 26 -11.85 0.71 -16.22
CA GLU A 26 -11.16 2.01 -16.20
C GLU A 26 -11.55 2.91 -15.05
N LEU A 27 -12.85 2.99 -14.71
CA LEU A 27 -13.27 3.90 -13.66
C LEU A 27 -13.04 3.32 -12.25
N GLU A 28 -13.32 2.05 -12.02
CA GLU A 28 -13.11 1.40 -10.71
C GLU A 28 -11.61 1.27 -10.40
N GLU A 29 -10.81 0.84 -11.36
CA GLU A 29 -9.36 0.66 -11.20
C GLU A 29 -8.64 2.00 -10.99
N LYS A 30 -9.01 3.05 -11.74
CA LYS A 30 -8.50 4.42 -11.51
C LYS A 30 -8.98 5.00 -10.18
N THR A 31 -10.21 4.71 -9.76
CA THR A 31 -10.75 5.17 -8.47
C THR A 31 -10.05 4.49 -7.29
N ILE A 32 -9.74 3.19 -7.41
CA ILE A 32 -8.94 2.44 -6.44
C ILE A 32 -7.51 3.00 -6.38
N GLN A 33 -6.86 3.23 -7.52
CA GLN A 33 -5.53 3.84 -7.56
C GLN A 33 -5.47 5.23 -6.92
N ILE A 34 -6.49 6.08 -7.13
CA ILE A 34 -6.57 7.39 -6.48
C ILE A 34 -6.77 7.23 -4.97
N ARG A 35 -7.63 6.30 -4.55
CA ARG A 35 -7.87 5.98 -3.13
C ARG A 35 -6.58 5.53 -2.45
N ASP A 36 -5.84 4.59 -3.05
CA ASP A 36 -4.61 4.04 -2.49
C ASP A 36 -3.53 5.13 -2.38
N ARG A 37 -3.33 5.95 -3.42
CA ARG A 37 -2.39 7.10 -3.36
C ARG A 37 -2.78 8.14 -2.30
N VAL A 38 -4.07 8.35 -2.06
CA VAL A 38 -4.55 9.26 -1.00
C VAL A 38 -4.31 8.63 0.37
N LEU A 39 -4.59 7.34 0.54
CA LEU A 39 -4.35 6.61 1.80
C LEU A 39 -2.86 6.56 2.16
N GLU A 40 -1.97 6.32 1.19
CA GLU A 40 -0.51 6.39 1.37
C GLU A 40 -0.07 7.79 1.85
N LYS A 41 -0.61 8.85 1.26
CA LYS A 41 -0.27 10.24 1.66
C LYS A 41 -0.83 10.63 3.01
N ILE A 42 -2.00 10.11 3.40
CA ILE A 42 -2.58 10.34 4.73
C ILE A 42 -1.74 9.65 5.80
N GLN A 43 -1.30 8.41 5.57
CA GLN A 43 -0.44 7.66 6.51
C GLN A 43 0.94 8.29 6.71
N GLN A 44 1.49 8.97 5.69
CA GLN A 44 2.78 9.68 5.82
C GLN A 44 2.71 10.92 6.72
N LYS A 45 1.52 11.49 6.92
CA LYS A 45 1.34 12.73 7.71
C LYS A 45 1.38 12.49 9.22
N GLU A 46 1.25 11.25 9.67
CA GLU A 46 1.31 10.88 11.10
C GLU A 46 2.74 10.63 11.60
N LYS A 47 3.73 10.52 10.69
CA LYS A 47 5.15 10.40 11.05
C LYS A 47 5.80 11.71 11.50
N SER A 48 5.09 12.83 11.45
CA SER A 48 5.59 14.15 11.91
C SER A 48 5.09 14.53 13.30
N GLY A 49 4.79 13.56 14.16
CA GLY A 49 4.60 13.79 15.59
C GLY A 49 5.93 13.97 16.31
N LEU A 50 5.95 14.73 17.41
CA LEU A 50 7.10 14.79 18.31
C LEU A 50 7.35 13.38 18.87
N GLN A 51 8.33 12.66 18.31
CA GLN A 51 8.67 11.33 18.75
C GLN A 51 9.62 11.45 19.96
N VAL A 52 9.08 11.15 21.15
CA VAL A 52 9.80 11.18 22.42
C VAL A 52 10.15 9.74 22.82
N CYS A 53 11.41 9.50 23.17
CA CYS A 53 11.86 8.23 23.70
C CYS A 53 12.18 8.36 25.19
N ILE A 54 11.80 7.35 25.96
CA ILE A 54 12.26 7.24 27.35
C ILE A 54 13.74 6.86 27.37
N ALA A 55 14.49 7.39 28.34
CA ALA A 55 15.90 7.06 28.55
C ALA A 55 16.09 5.72 29.29
N LEU A 56 15.31 4.69 28.91
CA LEU A 56 15.48 3.33 29.40
C LEU A 56 16.65 2.65 28.67
N TRP A 57 17.52 1.98 29.42
CA TRP A 57 18.59 1.17 28.84
C TRP A 57 18.09 -0.25 28.57
N ASP A 58 17.75 -0.52 27.31
CA ASP A 58 17.36 -1.82 26.76
C ASP A 58 17.99 -1.95 25.36
N PRO A 59 19.31 -2.16 25.29
CA PRO A 59 20.09 -1.87 24.09
C PRO A 59 19.74 -2.77 22.91
N VAL A 60 19.88 -2.22 21.71
CA VAL A 60 19.73 -2.94 20.44
C VAL A 60 20.87 -2.59 19.49
N CYS A 61 21.28 -3.55 18.67
CA CYS A 61 22.25 -3.33 17.61
C CYS A 61 21.50 -3.01 16.31
N GLY A 62 21.80 -1.87 15.69
CA GLY A 62 21.25 -1.47 14.39
C GLY A 62 21.96 -2.17 13.23
N LYS A 63 21.29 -2.28 12.08
CA LYS A 63 21.91 -2.76 10.82
C LYS A 63 23.05 -1.86 10.32
N ASP A 64 23.18 -0.66 10.87
CA ASP A 64 24.30 0.26 10.64
C ASP A 64 25.51 -0.03 11.55
N GLY A 65 25.44 -1.06 12.38
CA GLY A 65 26.51 -1.48 13.29
C GLY A 65 26.63 -0.63 14.56
N LYS A 66 25.65 0.22 14.87
CA LYS A 66 25.63 1.04 16.09
C LYS A 66 24.70 0.48 17.16
N THR A 67 25.14 0.55 18.40
CA THR A 67 24.29 0.29 19.57
C THR A 67 23.40 1.50 19.84
N TYR A 68 22.10 1.27 19.97
CA TYR A 68 21.12 2.25 20.42
C TYR A 68 20.62 1.90 21.82
N SER A 69 20.40 2.92 22.66
CA SER A 69 19.97 2.72 24.06
C SER A 69 18.69 1.90 24.20
N ASN A 70 17.79 2.01 23.21
CA ASN A 70 16.62 1.15 23.03
C ASN A 70 16.08 1.26 21.60
N ASN A 71 15.11 0.40 21.27
CA ASN A 71 14.44 0.36 19.96
C ASN A 71 13.82 1.70 19.54
N CYS A 72 13.36 2.52 20.49
CA CYS A 72 12.80 3.83 20.17
C CYS A 72 13.85 4.77 19.56
N PHE A 73 15.07 4.78 20.13
CA PHE A 73 16.17 5.59 19.59
C PHE A 73 16.68 5.09 18.23
N ALA A 74 16.66 3.77 17.99
CA ALA A 74 16.96 3.21 16.66
C ALA A 74 15.94 3.69 15.61
N ASN A 75 14.64 3.63 15.94
CA ASN A 75 13.57 4.11 15.08
C ASN A 75 13.64 5.63 14.81
N LEU A 76 13.98 6.43 15.82
CA LEU A 76 14.21 7.88 15.68
C LEU A 76 15.35 8.19 14.70
N ALA A 77 16.40 7.36 14.71
CA ALA A 77 17.51 7.47 13.78
C ALA A 77 17.18 6.90 12.38
N GLY A 78 15.99 6.32 12.18
CA GLY A 78 15.60 5.67 10.94
C GLY A 78 16.41 4.40 10.66
N VAL A 79 16.94 3.75 11.69
CA VAL A 79 17.77 2.55 11.57
C VAL A 79 16.98 1.32 12.00
N GLU A 80 16.94 0.32 11.12
CA GLU A 80 16.37 -0.98 11.45
C GLU A 80 17.26 -1.73 12.46
N VAL A 81 16.64 -2.36 13.45
CA VAL A 81 17.34 -3.22 14.40
C VAL A 81 17.76 -4.52 13.72
N ASP A 82 19.01 -4.93 13.97
CA ASP A 82 19.57 -6.22 13.59
C ASP A 82 19.28 -7.28 14.68
N TYR A 83 19.73 -7.04 15.91
CA TYR A 83 19.47 -7.92 17.05
C TYR A 83 19.39 -7.19 18.40
N GLN A 84 18.82 -7.87 19.41
CA GLN A 84 18.74 -7.38 20.78
C GLN A 84 20.11 -7.44 21.47
N GLY A 85 20.44 -6.39 22.21
CA GLY A 85 21.72 -6.20 22.89
C GLY A 85 22.64 -5.23 22.17
N GLU A 86 23.79 -4.97 22.76
CA GLU A 86 24.83 -4.13 22.17
C GLU A 86 25.49 -4.84 20.97
N CYS A 87 25.98 -4.05 19.99
CA CYS A 87 26.75 -4.58 18.88
C CYS A 87 28.07 -5.23 19.36
N LYS A 88 28.55 -6.24 18.64
CA LYS A 88 29.76 -7.03 18.94
C LYS A 88 30.80 -6.94 17.82
#